data_AF-A0A917J598-F1
#
_entry.id   AF-A0A917J598-F1
#
_cell.length_a   1.000
_cell.length_b   1.000
_cell.length_c   1.000
_cell.angle_alpha   90.00
_cell.angle_beta   90.00
_cell.angle_gamma   90.00
#
_symmetry.space_group_name_H-M   'P 1'
#
loop_
_entity.id
_entity.type
_entity.pdbx_description
1 polymer ?
#
loop_
_entity_poly.entity_id
_entity_poly.type
_entity_poly.pdbx_seq_one_letter_code
_entity_poly.pdbx_strand_id
1 'polypeptide(L)'
;MKQEHLSDDELQQLALEQEVPGQQWEAHIQQCAKCATAIADYRAMFAALSAMEKPVFNLDMEIQILSKLPVVTTAKRPASHLPMWLGIAAITMAGITVWVMGNYFKELLKGVDSMMLCLLVATAITITVLQCREMLATYRKKMELLKFYQKTAT
;
A
#
# COMPACT_ATOMS: atom_id res chain seq x y z
N MET A 1 -24.77 33.50 18.88
CA MET A 1 -26.09 32.85 18.74
C MET A 1 -25.91 31.48 18.09
N LYS A 2 -26.09 30.41 18.87
CA LYS A 2 -26.60 29.12 18.40
C LYS A 2 -27.74 28.81 19.38
N GLN A 3 -28.98 29.10 18.98
CA GLN A 3 -30.18 28.78 19.76
C GLN A 3 -30.62 27.32 19.50
N GLU A 4 -29.66 26.47 19.17
CA GLU A 4 -29.90 25.13 18.65
C GLU A 4 -29.06 24.19 19.51
N HIS A 5 -29.73 23.19 20.08
CA HIS A 5 -29.14 22.17 20.94
C HIS A 5 -27.96 21.49 20.24
N LEU A 6 -27.04 20.90 21.01
CA LEU A 6 -26.00 20.05 20.42
C LEU A 6 -26.66 18.94 19.59
N SER A 7 -26.04 18.61 18.48
CA SER A 7 -26.45 17.47 17.65
C SER A 7 -26.20 16.15 18.38
N ASP A 8 -26.87 15.10 17.94
CA ASP A 8 -26.80 13.79 18.59
C ASP A 8 -25.38 13.20 18.57
N ASP A 9 -24.66 13.34 17.45
CA ASP A 9 -23.26 12.91 17.31
C ASP A 9 -22.35 13.61 18.33
N GLU A 10 -22.57 14.90 18.56
CA GLU A 10 -21.81 15.72 19.52
C GLU A 10 -22.08 15.28 20.97
N LEU A 11 -23.34 14.94 21.29
CA LEU A 11 -23.74 14.42 22.60
C LEU A 11 -23.14 13.04 22.88
N GLN A 12 -23.11 12.15 21.88
CA GLN A 12 -22.51 10.82 21.99
C GLN A 12 -20.98 10.89 22.21
N GLN A 13 -20.28 11.77 21.49
CA GLN A 13 -18.84 11.98 21.66
C GLN A 13 -18.49 12.49 23.06
N LEU A 14 -19.26 13.44 23.59
CA LEU A 14 -19.15 13.94 24.97
C LEU A 14 -19.41 12.85 26.02
N ALA A 15 -20.33 11.92 25.74
CA ALA A 15 -20.66 10.82 26.64
C ALA A 15 -19.58 9.72 26.69
N LEU A 16 -18.81 9.56 25.61
CA LEU A 16 -17.74 8.55 25.46
C LEU A 16 -16.37 8.99 26.02
N GLU A 17 -16.27 10.17 26.63
CA GLU A 17 -15.01 10.74 27.18
C GLU A 17 -13.84 10.81 26.17
N GLN A 18 -14.14 10.83 24.86
CA GLN A 18 -13.12 11.21 23.87
C GLN A 18 -12.82 12.69 24.08
N GLU A 19 -11.54 13.05 24.19
CA GLU A 19 -11.09 14.43 24.43
C GLU A 19 -11.70 15.38 23.39
N VAL A 20 -12.77 16.08 23.74
CA VAL A 20 -13.35 17.14 22.91
C VAL A 20 -12.81 18.49 23.43
N PRO A 21 -12.02 19.23 22.64
CA PRO A 21 -11.38 20.45 23.08
C PRO A 21 -12.32 21.64 22.85
N GLY A 22 -13.06 22.07 23.87
CA GLY A 22 -13.88 23.27 23.71
C GLY A 22 -14.55 23.79 24.97
N GLN A 23 -13.97 24.83 25.58
CA GLN A 23 -14.54 25.58 26.72
C GLN A 23 -15.97 26.11 26.49
N GLN A 24 -16.39 26.22 25.22
CA GLN A 24 -17.75 26.65 24.84
C GLN A 24 -18.83 25.58 25.09
N TRP A 25 -18.45 24.30 25.13
CA TRP A 25 -19.38 23.19 25.26
C TRP A 25 -19.77 22.96 26.72
N GLU A 26 -18.80 23.05 27.63
CA GLU A 26 -19.02 23.00 29.08
C GLU A 26 -19.97 24.10 29.55
N ALA A 27 -19.76 25.33 29.04
CA ALA A 27 -20.63 26.46 29.34
C ALA A 27 -22.08 26.22 28.86
N HIS A 28 -22.26 25.57 27.71
CA HIS A 28 -23.59 25.23 27.19
C HIS A 28 -24.27 24.13 28.00
N ILE A 29 -23.53 23.07 28.37
CA ILE A 29 -24.07 21.94 29.16
C ILE A 29 -24.56 22.43 30.53
N GLN A 30 -23.85 23.36 31.17
CA GLN A 30 -24.29 23.95 32.44
C GLN A 30 -25.55 24.80 32.30
N GLN A 31 -25.81 25.36 31.11
CA GLN A 31 -26.95 26.25 30.86
C GLN A 31 -28.14 25.54 30.21
N CYS A 32 -27.95 24.34 29.63
CA CYS A 32 -28.98 23.60 28.92
C CYS A 32 -29.29 22.25 29.58
N ALA A 33 -30.36 22.22 30.38
CA ALA A 33 -30.82 21.01 31.06
C ALA A 33 -31.09 19.83 30.10
N LYS A 34 -31.63 20.10 28.89
CA LYS A 34 -31.91 19.05 27.90
C LYS A 34 -30.65 18.33 27.43
N CYS A 35 -29.60 19.08 27.10
CA CYS A 35 -28.33 18.49 26.66
C CYS A 35 -27.62 17.77 27.82
N ALA A 36 -27.71 18.31 29.04
CA ALA A 36 -27.16 17.65 30.23
C ALA A 36 -27.85 16.29 30.51
N THR A 37 -29.18 16.23 30.42
CA THR A 37 -29.92 14.98 30.58
C THR A 37 -29.58 13.97 29.48
N ALA A 38 -29.54 14.39 28.21
CA ALA A 38 -29.20 13.51 27.10
C ALA A 38 -27.79 12.88 27.25
N ILE A 39 -26.80 13.66 27.70
CA ILE A 39 -25.44 13.14 27.98
C ILE A 39 -25.48 12.10 29.13
N ALA A 40 -26.27 12.35 30.18
CA ALA A 40 -26.42 11.41 31.29
C ALA A 40 -27.05 10.09 30.83
N ASP A 41 -28.04 10.14 29.94
CA ASP A 41 -28.69 8.96 29.37
C ASP A 41 -27.72 8.14 28.52
N TYR A 42 -26.93 8.80 27.65
CA TYR A 42 -25.89 8.13 26.86
C TYR A 42 -24.81 7.50 27.75
N ARG A 43 -24.37 8.18 28.81
CA ARG A 43 -23.42 7.62 29.78
C ARG A 43 -23.98 6.40 30.50
N ALA A 44 -25.25 6.44 30.90
CA ALA A 44 -25.91 5.29 31.52
C ALA A 44 -26.00 4.10 30.55
N MET A 45 -26.28 4.35 29.27
CA MET A 45 -26.30 3.32 28.24
C MET A 45 -24.93 2.70 28.01
N PHE A 46 -23.87 3.50 27.90
CA PHE A 46 -22.50 2.99 27.73
C PHE A 46 -21.98 2.29 28.99
N ALA A 47 -22.35 2.76 30.18
CA ALA A 47 -22.07 2.05 31.43
C ALA A 47 -22.75 0.68 31.46
N ALA A 48 -24.00 0.58 31.01
CA ALA A 48 -24.69 -0.71 30.89
C ALA A 48 -24.02 -1.63 29.86
N LEU A 49 -23.61 -1.10 28.70
CA LEU A 49 -22.90 -1.86 27.66
C LEU A 49 -21.52 -2.34 28.12
N SER A 50 -20.79 -1.55 28.90
CA SER A 50 -19.49 -1.94 29.45
C SER A 50 -19.61 -2.90 30.64
N ALA A 51 -20.73 -2.86 31.37
CA ALA A 51 -21.06 -3.82 32.42
C ALA A 51 -21.58 -5.17 31.87
N MET A 52 -21.98 -5.24 30.60
CA MET A 52 -22.26 -6.53 29.96
C MET A 52 -20.99 -7.36 29.95
N GLU A 53 -21.14 -8.65 30.22
CA GLU A 53 -20.02 -9.59 30.23
C GLU A 53 -19.32 -9.52 28.87
N LYS A 54 -18.07 -9.03 28.89
CA LYS A 54 -17.25 -8.92 27.71
C LYS A 54 -17.21 -10.31 27.08
N PRO A 55 -17.61 -10.48 25.81
CA PRO A 55 -17.58 -11.77 25.18
C PRO A 55 -16.14 -12.28 25.26
N VAL A 56 -15.93 -13.31 26.07
CA VAL A 56 -14.66 -14.02 26.13
C VAL A 56 -14.55 -14.66 24.76
N PHE A 57 -13.75 -14.05 23.89
CA PHE A 57 -13.39 -14.62 22.61
C PHE A 57 -12.53 -15.86 22.89
N ASN A 58 -13.18 -16.95 23.31
CA ASN A 58 -12.66 -18.31 23.43
C ASN A 58 -12.58 -18.98 22.05
N LEU A 59 -12.28 -18.18 21.04
CA LEU A 59 -11.88 -18.71 19.76
C LEU A 59 -10.37 -18.83 19.85
N ASP A 60 -9.86 -20.05 19.66
CA ASP A 60 -8.52 -20.36 19.14
C ASP A 60 -8.34 -19.72 17.74
N MET A 61 -8.72 -18.45 17.58
CA MET A 61 -8.59 -17.66 16.38
C MET A 61 -7.12 -17.35 16.16
N GLU A 62 -6.27 -17.32 17.18
CA GLU A 62 -4.83 -17.29 16.96
C GLU A 62 -4.39 -18.52 16.16
N ILE A 63 -4.82 -19.73 16.54
CA ILE A 63 -4.45 -20.98 15.85
C ILE A 63 -5.13 -21.09 14.47
N GLN A 64 -6.42 -20.77 14.36
CA GLN A 64 -7.14 -20.86 13.08
C GLN A 64 -6.72 -19.76 12.10
N ILE A 65 -6.42 -18.55 12.56
CA ILE A 65 -5.89 -17.47 11.71
C ILE A 65 -4.44 -17.78 11.34
N LEU A 66 -3.59 -18.26 12.26
CA LEU A 66 -2.22 -18.71 11.95
C LEU A 66 -2.20 -19.84 10.89
N SER A 67 -3.16 -20.76 10.93
CA SER A 67 -3.28 -21.83 9.92
C SER A 67 -3.74 -21.32 8.54
N LYS A 68 -4.33 -20.13 8.49
CA LYS A 68 -4.84 -19.48 7.27
C LYS A 68 -3.96 -18.34 6.79
N LEU A 69 -2.99 -17.88 7.60
CA LEU A 69 -1.91 -17.04 7.10
C LEU A 69 -1.19 -17.85 6.02
N PRO A 70 -0.97 -17.28 4.82
CA PRO A 70 -0.09 -17.89 3.85
C PRO A 70 1.29 -17.95 4.51
N VAL A 71 1.61 -19.09 5.13
CA VAL A 71 2.97 -19.43 5.49
C VAL A 71 3.72 -19.25 4.19
N VAL A 72 4.61 -18.26 4.16
CA VAL A 72 5.56 -18.09 3.07
C VAL A 72 6.50 -19.28 3.20
N THR A 73 5.98 -20.45 2.83
CA THR A 73 6.80 -21.60 2.57
C THR A 73 7.65 -21.12 1.43
N THR A 74 8.91 -20.85 1.74
CA THR A 74 10.02 -21.08 0.84
C THR A 74 10.06 -22.58 0.52
N ALA A 75 8.92 -23.13 0.08
CA ALA A 75 8.86 -24.33 -0.71
C ALA A 75 9.75 -23.98 -1.89
N LYS A 76 10.96 -24.55 -1.83
CA LYS A 76 11.99 -24.48 -2.84
C LYS A 76 11.31 -24.98 -4.11
N ARG A 77 10.66 -24.06 -4.85
CA ARG A 77 10.08 -24.37 -6.15
C ARG A 77 11.21 -25.08 -6.88
N PRO A 78 11.01 -26.29 -7.42
CA PRO A 78 12.03 -26.92 -8.23
C PRO A 78 12.44 -25.83 -9.21
N ALA A 79 13.72 -25.45 -9.17
CA ALA A 79 14.24 -24.31 -9.92
C ALA A 79 14.00 -24.65 -11.39
N SER A 80 12.83 -24.25 -11.87
CA SER A 80 12.40 -24.56 -13.21
C SER A 80 13.34 -23.72 -14.05
N HIS A 81 14.21 -24.40 -14.77
CA HIS A 81 15.11 -23.79 -15.75
C HIS A 81 14.30 -23.23 -16.93
N LEU A 82 13.00 -23.50 -16.99
CA LEU A 82 12.09 -23.08 -18.04
C LEU A 82 12.06 -21.56 -18.28
N PRO A 83 11.91 -20.66 -17.27
CA PRO A 83 12.10 -19.22 -17.45
C PRO A 83 13.50 -18.83 -17.95
N MET A 84 14.55 -19.54 -17.54
CA MET A 84 15.92 -19.28 -18.01
C MET A 84 16.08 -19.65 -19.49
N TRP A 85 15.61 -20.82 -19.89
CA TRP A 85 15.60 -21.28 -21.29
C TRP A 85 14.71 -20.40 -22.17
N LEU A 86 13.56 -19.96 -21.66
CA LEU A 86 12.69 -19.01 -22.36
C LEU A 86 13.39 -17.67 -22.60
N GLY A 87 14.12 -17.18 -21.59
CA GLY A 87 14.94 -15.97 -21.70
C GLY A 87 16.05 -16.12 -22.73
N ILE A 88 16.80 -17.24 -22.69
CA ILE A 88 17.85 -17.53 -23.67
C ILE A 88 17.26 -17.62 -25.08
N ALA A 89 16.14 -18.33 -25.26
CA ALA A 89 15.47 -18.45 -26.55
C ALA A 89 14.98 -17.10 -27.10
N ALA A 90 14.45 -16.23 -26.24
CA ALA A 90 14.04 -14.89 -26.66
C ALA A 90 15.25 -14.04 -27.10
N ILE A 91 16.36 -14.09 -26.36
CA ILE A 91 17.58 -13.36 -26.69
C ILE A 91 18.21 -13.88 -27.99
N THR A 92 18.29 -15.20 -28.18
CA THR A 92 18.86 -15.78 -29.40
C THR A 92 17.99 -15.45 -30.61
N MET A 93 16.66 -15.54 -30.49
CA MET A 93 15.74 -15.19 -31.55
C MET A 93 15.87 -13.71 -31.95
N ALA A 94 15.86 -12.80 -30.97
CA ALA A 94 16.06 -11.38 -31.23
C ALA A 94 17.43 -11.09 -31.86
N GLY A 95 18.49 -11.75 -31.37
CA GLY A 95 19.85 -11.61 -31.92
C GLY A 95 19.94 -12.07 -33.37
N ILE A 96 19.34 -13.21 -33.70
CA ILE A 96 19.29 -13.74 -35.08
C ILE A 96 18.52 -12.77 -35.97
N THR A 97 17.35 -12.28 -35.54
CA THR A 97 16.57 -11.31 -36.30
C THR A 97 17.39 -10.04 -36.58
N VAL A 98 18.04 -9.48 -35.56
CA VAL A 98 18.88 -8.27 -35.71
C VAL A 98 20.09 -8.54 -36.62
N TRP A 99 20.68 -9.74 -36.56
CA TRP A 99 21.81 -10.09 -37.42
C TRP A 99 21.40 -10.20 -38.90
N VAL A 100 20.30 -10.91 -39.19
CA VAL A 100 19.77 -11.06 -40.55
C VAL A 100 19.30 -9.71 -41.12
N MET A 101 18.57 -8.92 -40.32
CA MET A 101 18.09 -7.61 -40.74
C MET A 101 19.15 -6.50 -40.62
N GLY A 102 20.31 -6.78 -40.04
CA GLY A 102 21.34 -5.78 -39.77
C GLY A 102 21.88 -5.13 -41.04
N ASN A 103 21.97 -5.89 -42.14
CA ASN A 103 22.36 -5.34 -43.43
C ASN A 103 21.30 -4.40 -44.01
N TYR A 104 20.01 -4.75 -43.88
CA TYR A 104 18.90 -3.88 -44.27
C TYR A 104 18.83 -2.61 -43.42
N PHE A 105 19.06 -2.71 -42.12
CA PHE A 105 19.13 -1.54 -41.23
C PHE A 105 20.28 -0.60 -41.61
N LYS A 106 21.46 -1.13 -41.96
CA LYS A 106 22.58 -0.30 -42.41
C LYS A 106 22.25 0.45 -43.71
N GLU A 107 21.52 -0.17 -44.63
CA GLU A 107 21.08 0.50 -45.86
C GLU A 107 20.01 1.55 -45.60
N LEU A 108 19.04 1.26 -44.73
CA LEU A 108 18.03 2.24 -44.30
C LEU A 108 18.67 3.44 -43.57
N LEU A 109 19.71 3.21 -42.77
CA LEU A 109 20.42 4.24 -42.02
C LEU A 109 21.39 5.07 -42.90
N LYS A 110 21.83 4.55 -44.05
CA LYS A 110 22.65 5.33 -45.01
C LYS A 110 21.90 6.51 -45.61
N GLY A 111 20.57 6.46 -45.67
CA GLY A 111 19.73 7.56 -46.15
C GLY A 111 19.41 8.61 -45.09
N VAL A 112 19.81 8.39 -43.83
CA VAL A 112 19.53 9.29 -42.72
C VAL A 112 20.73 10.19 -42.47
N ASP A 113 20.47 11.49 -42.36
CA ASP A 113 21.50 12.47 -42.05
C ASP A 113 22.17 12.17 -40.69
N SER A 114 23.49 12.34 -40.64
CA SER A 114 24.31 11.95 -39.47
C SER A 114 23.87 12.67 -38.19
N MET A 115 23.40 13.92 -38.32
CA MET A 115 22.93 14.72 -37.20
C MET A 115 21.61 14.17 -36.62
N MET A 116 20.70 13.69 -37.48
CA MET A 116 19.44 13.07 -37.06
C MET A 116 19.67 11.72 -36.38
N LEU A 117 20.60 10.92 -36.90
CA LEU A 117 20.99 9.64 -36.30
C LEU A 117 21.59 9.84 -34.90
N CYS A 118 22.45 10.84 -34.73
CA CYS A 118 23.02 11.20 -33.43
C CYS A 118 21.92 11.58 -32.41
N LEU A 119 20.94 12.38 -32.82
CA LEU A 119 19.78 12.76 -32.00
C LEU A 119 18.94 11.55 -31.59
N LEU A 120 18.69 10.62 -32.52
CA LEU A 120 17.94 9.39 -32.25
C LEU A 120 18.68 8.49 -31.25
N VAL A 121 19.98 8.31 -31.43
CA VAL A 121 20.81 7.54 -30.50
C VAL A 121 20.86 8.20 -29.12
N ALA A 122 21.03 9.52 -29.06
CA ALA A 122 21.07 10.26 -27.79
C ALA A 122 19.75 10.16 -27.02
N THR A 123 18.61 10.27 -27.70
CA THR A 123 17.29 10.12 -27.07
C THR A 123 17.05 8.69 -26.59
N ALA A 124 17.39 7.68 -27.41
CA ALA A 124 17.30 6.28 -27.01
C ALA A 124 18.15 5.99 -25.75
N ILE A 125 19.40 6.43 -25.72
CA ILE A 125 20.30 6.29 -24.56
C ILE A 125 19.68 6.95 -23.33
N THR A 126 19.17 8.17 -23.47
CA THR A 126 18.58 8.92 -22.34
C THR A 126 17.38 8.16 -21.75
N ILE A 127 16.49 7.66 -22.60
CA ILE A 127 15.32 6.87 -22.17
C ILE A 127 15.78 5.59 -21.47
N THR A 128 16.73 4.85 -22.04
CA THR A 128 17.26 3.62 -21.45
C THR A 128 17.90 3.88 -20.07
N VAL A 129 18.66 4.96 -19.92
CA VAL A 129 19.26 5.33 -18.63
C VAL A 129 18.20 5.65 -17.59
N LEU A 130 17.15 6.40 -17.94
CA LEU A 130 16.04 6.69 -17.03
C LEU A 130 15.32 5.42 -16.59
N GLN A 131 14.95 4.55 -17.54
CA GLN A 131 14.31 3.26 -17.24
C GLN A 131 15.19 2.36 -16.36
N CYS A 132 16.50 2.32 -16.63
CA CYS A 132 17.44 1.54 -15.83
C CYS A 132 17.52 2.06 -14.39
N ARG A 133 17.53 3.38 -14.20
CA ARG A 133 17.51 3.99 -12.86
C ARG A 133 16.26 3.62 -12.07
N GLU A 134 15.09 3.69 -12.70
CA GLU A 134 13.82 3.31 -12.07
C GLU A 134 13.79 1.82 -11.70
N MET A 135 14.26 0.96 -12.61
CA MET A 135 14.34 -0.48 -12.37
C MET A 135 15.28 -0.80 -11.21
N LEU A 136 16.46 -0.16 -11.15
CA LEU A 136 17.41 -0.31 -10.05
C LEU A 136 16.83 0.18 -8.73
N ALA A 137 16.15 1.32 -8.72
CA ALA A 137 15.50 1.86 -7.52
C ALA A 137 14.42 0.89 -7.00
N THR A 138 13.60 0.36 -7.91
CA THR A 138 12.55 -0.62 -7.59
C THR A 138 13.15 -1.93 -7.06
N TYR A 139 14.23 -2.41 -7.67
CA TYR A 139 14.93 -3.60 -7.22
C TYR A 139 15.51 -3.42 -5.80
N ARG A 140 16.13 -2.27 -5.52
CA ARG A 140 16.64 -1.94 -4.18
C ARG A 140 15.53 -1.95 -3.14
N LYS A 141 14.38 -1.32 -3.42
CA LYS A 141 13.21 -1.33 -2.52
C LYS A 141 12.71 -2.76 -2.23
N LYS A 142 12.62 -3.60 -3.26
CA LYS A 142 12.22 -5.02 -3.09
C LYS A 142 13.21 -5.80 -2.24
N MET A 143 14.52 -5.58 -2.42
CA MET A 143 15.56 -6.22 -1.61
C MET A 143 15.53 -5.74 -0.14
N GLU A 144 15.22 -4.47 0.09
CA GLU A 144 15.08 -3.93 1.44
C GLU A 144 13.86 -4.51 2.17
N LEU A 145 12.72 -4.62 1.48
CA LEU A 145 11.53 -5.29 2.01
C LEU A 145 11.81 -6.75 2.39
N LEU A 146 12.54 -7.49 1.55
CA LEU A 146 12.90 -8.88 1.86
C LEU A 146 13.79 -8.98 3.11
N LYS A 147 14.75 -8.06 3.28
CA LYS A 147 15.58 -8.00 4.50
C LYS A 147 14.74 -7.67 5.74
N PHE A 148 13.76 -6.79 5.62
CA PHE A 148 12.85 -6.45 6.71
C PHE A 148 12.01 -7.66 7.14
N TYR A 149 11.37 -8.35 6.19
CA TYR A 149 10.60 -9.57 6.48
C TYR A 149 11.44 -10.70 7.07
N GLN A 150 12.71 -10.82 6.67
CA GLN A 150 13.61 -11.82 7.24
C GLN A 150 14.00 -11.49 8.70
N LYS A 151 14.07 -10.21 9.07
CA LYS A 151 14.46 -9.77 10.43
C LYS A 151 13.31 -9.88 11.44
N THR A 152 12.06 -9.75 11.02
CA THR A 152 10.87 -9.91 11.89
C THR A 152 10.44 -11.37 12.09
N ALA A 153 11.04 -12.32 11.37
CA ALA A 153 10.77 -13.75 11.48
C ALA A 153 11.73 -14.51 12.42
N THR A 154 12.68 -13.81 13.06
CA THR A 154 13.60 -14.31 14.11
C THR A 154 13.36 -13.56 15.40
#